data_AF-A0A0D7W0L5-F1
#
_entry.id   AF-A0A0D7W0L5-F1
#
_cell.length_a   1.000
_cell.length_b   1.000
_cell.length_c   1.000
_cell.angle_alpha   90.00
_cell.angle_beta   90.00
_cell.angle_gamma   90.00
#
_symmetry.space_group_name_H-M   'P 1'
#
loop_
_entity.id
_entity.type
_entity.pdbx_description
1 polymer ?
#
loop_
_entity_poly.entity_id
_entity_poly.type
_entity_poly.pdbx_seq_one_letter_code
_entity_poly.pdbx_strand_id
1 'polypeptide(L)'
;MSKLMTVDILSSIKGAQPSEAVNKLFETIKNAEINSDNSNNLEKNSVSINDLRDDVVIESSIEEKQIIIENFPKEKNGYLVVSKVIEE
;
A
#
# COMPACT_ATOMS: atom_id res chain seq x y z
N MET A 1 -25.54 18.00 0.19
CA MET A 1 -24.42 17.92 1.14
C MET A 1 -24.37 16.51 1.69
N SER A 2 -23.34 15.74 1.35
CA SER A 2 -23.09 14.41 1.92
C SER A 2 -22.69 14.58 3.39
N LYS A 3 -23.43 13.94 4.28
CA LYS A 3 -23.09 13.87 5.70
C LYS A 3 -21.85 12.97 5.84
N LEU A 4 -20.66 13.55 5.98
CA LEU A 4 -19.45 12.79 6.35
C LEU A 4 -19.67 12.25 7.76
N MET A 5 -19.82 10.93 7.88
CA MET A 5 -19.82 10.27 9.18
C MET A 5 -18.38 10.30 9.71
N THR A 6 -18.17 11.01 10.81
CA THR A 6 -16.86 11.07 11.48
C THR A 6 -16.56 9.71 12.11
N VAL A 7 -15.28 9.36 12.19
CA VAL A 7 -14.79 8.11 12.78
C VAL A 7 -15.31 7.93 14.23
N ASP A 8 -15.55 9.03 14.93
CA ASP A 8 -16.12 9.04 16.29
C ASP A 8 -17.56 8.48 16.35
N ILE A 9 -18.38 8.73 15.32
CA ILE A 9 -19.73 8.17 15.19
C ILE A 9 -19.67 6.64 14.95
N LEU A 10 -18.67 6.18 14.19
CA LEU A 10 -18.45 4.75 13.95
C LEU A 10 -17.88 4.04 15.18
N SER A 11 -17.01 4.71 15.95
CA SER A 11 -16.47 4.17 17.21
C SER A 11 -17.51 4.10 18.33
N SER A 12 -18.57 4.92 18.24
CA SER A 12 -19.70 4.93 19.19
C SER A 12 -20.59 3.68 19.08
N ILE A 13 -20.35 2.79 18.11
CA ILE A 13 -21.00 1.47 17.96
C ILE A 13 -20.26 0.40 18.80
N LYS A 14 -19.31 0.79 19.65
CA LYS A 14 -18.66 -0.12 20.63
C LYS A 14 -19.69 -0.58 21.67
N GLY A 15 -20.38 -1.67 21.38
CA GLY A 15 -21.45 -2.26 22.20
C GLY A 15 -22.70 -2.70 21.41
N ALA A 16 -22.81 -2.38 20.12
CA ALA A 16 -23.87 -2.93 19.30
C ALA A 16 -23.66 -4.42 19.06
N GLN A 17 -24.73 -5.20 19.16
CA GLN A 17 -24.70 -6.62 18.82
C GLN A 17 -24.19 -6.77 17.38
N PRO A 18 -23.25 -7.70 17.13
CA PRO A 18 -22.73 -7.92 15.80
C PRO A 18 -23.88 -8.27 14.85
N SER A 19 -23.90 -7.65 13.67
CA SER A 19 -24.96 -7.87 12.69
C SER A 19 -25.01 -9.34 12.28
N GLU A 20 -26.17 -9.97 12.45
CA GLU A 20 -26.41 -11.36 12.06
C GLU A 20 -26.08 -11.61 10.58
N ALA A 21 -26.38 -10.64 9.72
CA ALA A 21 -26.05 -10.69 8.29
C ALA A 21 -24.53 -10.70 8.04
N VAL A 22 -23.76 -9.93 8.82
CA VAL A 22 -22.29 -9.88 8.71
C VAL A 22 -21.67 -11.18 9.22
N ASN A 23 -22.17 -11.72 10.33
CA ASN A 23 -21.72 -13.02 10.84
C ASN A 23 -22.02 -14.14 9.84
N LYS A 24 -23.21 -14.13 9.23
CA LYS A 24 -23.59 -15.09 8.19
C LYS A 24 -22.69 -14.98 6.96
N LEU A 25 -22.30 -13.76 6.56
CA LEU A 25 -21.34 -13.55 5.48
C LEU A 25 -19.97 -14.18 5.82
N PHE A 26 -19.45 -13.92 7.01
CA PHE A 26 -18.18 -14.52 7.44
C PHE A 26 -18.24 -16.05 7.48
N GLU A 27 -19.33 -16.63 7.98
CA GLU A 27 -19.55 -18.08 7.97
C GLU A 27 -19.63 -18.63 6.54
N THR A 28 -20.28 -17.93 5.60
CA THR A 28 -20.31 -18.38 4.20
C THR A 28 -18.94 -18.33 3.52
N ILE A 29 -18.12 -17.32 3.83
CA ILE A 29 -16.76 -17.21 3.28
C ILE A 29 -15.85 -18.29 3.87
N LYS A 30 -15.96 -18.54 5.19
CA LYS A 30 -15.17 -19.54 5.90
C LYS A 30 -15.46 -20.97 5.44
N ASN A 31 -16.71 -21.25 5.10
CA ASN A 31 -17.16 -22.56 4.62
C ASN A 31 -17.16 -22.66 3.09
N ALA A 32 -16.65 -21.65 2.38
CA ALA A 32 -16.53 -21.72 0.93
C ALA A 32 -15.54 -22.82 0.53
N GLU A 33 -15.95 -23.70 -0.39
CA GLU A 33 -15.10 -24.74 -0.94
C GLU A 33 -13.94 -24.10 -1.70
N ILE A 34 -12.73 -24.25 -1.18
CA ILE A 34 -11.52 -23.86 -1.88
C ILE A 34 -11.30 -24.93 -2.96
N ASN A 35 -11.95 -24.77 -4.12
CA ASN A 35 -11.63 -25.59 -5.28
C ASN A 35 -10.12 -25.50 -5.52
N SER A 36 -9.44 -26.62 -5.29
CA SER A 36 -7.98 -26.75 -5.29
C SER A 36 -7.35 -26.66 -6.68
N ASP A 37 -8.12 -26.26 -7.70
CA ASP A 37 -7.63 -25.72 -8.98
C ASP A 37 -7.01 -24.31 -8.79
N ASN A 38 -6.40 -24.09 -7.63
CA ASN A 38 -5.57 -22.96 -7.24
C ASN A 38 -4.16 -23.05 -7.84
N SER A 39 -3.98 -23.74 -8.97
CA SER A 39 -2.68 -23.86 -9.64
C SER A 39 -2.34 -22.67 -10.54
N ASN A 40 -3.27 -21.76 -10.85
CA ASN A 40 -3.06 -20.79 -11.94
C ASN A 40 -3.11 -19.30 -11.56
N ASN A 41 -3.14 -18.93 -10.27
CA ASN A 41 -3.19 -17.50 -9.88
C ASN A 41 -2.13 -17.08 -8.85
N LEU A 42 -1.18 -17.96 -8.49
CA LEU A 42 -0.04 -17.57 -7.65
C LEU A 42 0.98 -16.71 -8.42
N GLU A 43 0.96 -16.79 -9.75
CA GLU A 43 1.93 -16.15 -10.66
C GLU A 43 1.40 -14.91 -11.39
N LYS A 44 0.37 -14.21 -10.90
CA LYS A 44 -0.16 -13.04 -11.65
C LYS A 44 0.86 -11.93 -11.90
N ASN A 45 1.90 -11.83 -11.06
CA ASN A 45 2.93 -10.80 -11.13
C ASN A 45 4.35 -11.39 -11.02
N SER A 46 4.57 -12.66 -11.38
CA SER A 46 5.93 -13.19 -11.48
C SER A 46 6.62 -12.57 -12.70
N VAL A 47 7.86 -12.15 -12.53
CA VAL A 47 8.69 -11.61 -13.62
C VAL A 47 9.54 -12.77 -14.16
N SER A 48 9.57 -12.95 -15.48
CA SER A 48 10.44 -13.93 -16.11
C SER A 48 11.91 -13.55 -15.89
N ILE A 49 12.81 -14.54 -15.84
CA ILE A 49 14.26 -14.28 -15.78
C ILE A 49 14.73 -13.43 -16.95
N ASN A 50 14.08 -13.56 -18.11
CA ASN A 50 14.41 -12.82 -19.33
C ASN A 50 13.94 -11.36 -19.27
N ASP A 51 13.07 -11.01 -18.33
CA ASP A 51 12.52 -9.65 -18.16
C ASP A 51 13.20 -8.89 -17.01
N LEU A 52 14.30 -9.44 -16.46
CA LEU A 52 15.12 -8.74 -15.47
C LEU A 52 15.92 -7.61 -16.12
N ARG A 53 16.05 -6.50 -15.40
CA ARG A 53 16.90 -5.38 -15.81
C ARG A 53 18.38 -5.77 -15.74
N ASP A 54 19.15 -5.36 -16.74
CA ASP A 54 20.61 -5.54 -16.76
C ASP A 54 21.30 -4.79 -15.60
N ASP A 55 22.40 -5.38 -15.10
CA ASP A 55 23.26 -4.77 -14.07
C ASP A 55 24.22 -3.75 -14.68
N VAL A 56 23.66 -2.65 -15.17
CA VAL A 56 24.40 -1.53 -15.77
C VAL A 56 24.08 -0.22 -15.07
N VAL A 57 25.10 0.63 -14.93
CA VAL A 57 24.97 1.97 -14.37
C VAL A 57 24.39 2.91 -15.43
N ILE A 58 23.28 3.58 -15.09
CA ILE A 58 22.67 4.61 -15.92
C ILE A 58 22.75 5.92 -15.13
N GLU A 59 23.63 6.82 -15.56
CA GLU A 59 23.80 8.13 -14.94
C GLU A 59 22.66 9.07 -15.33
N SER A 60 22.06 9.73 -14.34
CA SER A 60 21.09 10.81 -14.62
C SER A 60 21.80 12.07 -15.11
N SER A 61 21.14 12.78 -16.02
CA SER A 61 21.60 14.08 -16.52
C SER A 61 21.63 15.14 -15.41
N ILE A 62 22.37 16.22 -15.66
CA ILE A 62 22.44 17.37 -14.74
C ILE A 62 21.05 17.99 -14.56
N GLU A 63 20.27 18.08 -15.65
CA GLU A 63 18.91 18.63 -15.64
C GLU A 63 17.96 17.78 -14.79
N GLU A 64 18.01 16.45 -14.93
CA GLU A 64 17.19 15.55 -14.10
C GLU A 64 17.55 15.65 -12.61
N LYS A 65 18.85 15.67 -12.28
CA LYS A 65 19.32 15.83 -10.90
C LYS A 65 18.81 17.16 -10.31
N GLN A 66 18.80 18.23 -11.11
CA GLN A 66 18.29 19.53 -10.71
C GLN A 66 16.76 19.49 -10.46
N ILE A 67 15.99 18.90 -11.38
CA ILE A 67 14.52 18.74 -11.24
C ILE A 67 14.18 17.96 -9.97
N ILE A 68 14.93 16.91 -9.66
CA ILE A 68 14.72 16.11 -8.44
C ILE A 68 14.90 16.99 -7.19
N ILE A 69 15.98 17.76 -7.13
CA ILE A 69 16.29 18.63 -5.99
C ILE A 69 15.24 19.74 -5.83
N GLU A 70 14.76 20.32 -6.92
CA GLU A 70 13.71 21.35 -6.92
C GLU A 70 12.39 20.87 -6.30
N ASN A 71 12.14 19.56 -6.33
CA ASN A 71 10.95 18.95 -5.73
C ASN A 71 11.11 18.57 -4.25
N PHE A 72 12.26 18.84 -3.62
CA PHE A 72 12.45 18.55 -2.20
C PHE A 72 11.63 19.53 -1.33
N PRO A 73 10.78 19.05 -0.41
CA PRO A 73 10.02 19.91 0.50
C PRO A 73 10.92 20.78 1.39
N LYS A 74 12.10 20.25 1.75
CA LYS A 74 13.17 20.94 2.47
C LYS A 74 14.50 20.45 1.94
N GLU A 75 15.31 21.36 1.45
CA GLU A 75 16.61 21.08 0.85
C GLU A 75 17.72 21.75 1.69
N LYS A 76 18.87 21.08 1.77
CA LYS A 76 20.11 21.66 2.28
C LYS A 76 21.32 21.02 1.62
N ASN A 77 22.13 21.82 0.92
CA ASN A 77 23.38 21.39 0.29
C ASN A 77 23.23 20.21 -0.69
N GLY A 78 22.11 20.15 -1.43
CA GLY A 78 21.76 19.08 -2.35
C GLY A 78 21.09 17.87 -1.70
N TYR A 79 20.83 17.90 -0.39
CA TYR A 79 20.21 16.81 0.35
C TYR A 79 18.76 17.13 0.74
N LEU A 80 17.89 16.12 0.67
CA LEU A 80 16.54 16.17 1.24
C LEU A 80 16.64 16.13 2.77
N VAL A 81 16.11 17.16 3.43
CA VAL A 81 16.15 17.29 4.90
C VAL A 81 14.88 16.71 5.50
N VAL A 82 15.05 15.71 6.36
CA VAL A 82 13.98 15.09 7.14
C VAL A 82 14.25 15.18 8.64
N SER A 83 13.21 15.00 9.46
CA SER A 83 13.37 14.90 10.91
C SER A 83 14.26 13.70 11.27
N LYS A 84 15.17 13.88 12.22
CA LYS A 84 16.00 12.80 12.74
C LYS A 84 15.10 11.74 13.37
N VAL A 85 15.15 10.51 12.86
CA VAL A 85 14.54 9.36 13.52
C VAL A 85 15.40 9.01 14.74
N ILE A 86 14.78 9.00 15.90
CA ILE A 86 15.35 8.44 17.13
C ILE A 86 14.51 7.19 17.46
N GLU A 87 15.15 6.06 17.66
CA GLU A 87 14.50 4.84 18.16
C GLU A 87 14.36 4.95 19.69
N GLU A 88 13.23 4.50 20.24
CA GLU A 88 12.96 4.47 21.70
C GLU A 88 13.73 3.36 22.42
#